data_AF-A0A4Q3GVI2-F1
#
_entry.id   AF-A0A4Q3GVI2-F1
#
_cell.length_a   1.000
_cell.length_b   1.000
_cell.length_c   1.000
_cell.angle_alpha   90.00
_cell.angle_beta   90.00
_cell.angle_gamma   90.00
#
_symmetry.space_group_name_H-M   'P 1'
#
loop_
_entity.id
_entity.type
_entity.pdbx_description
1 polymer ?
#
loop_
_entity_poly.entity_id
_entity_poly.type
_entity_poly.pdbx_seq_one_letter_code
_entity_poly.pdbx_strand_id
1 'polypeptide(L)'
;MLVASLMSNGGMPGVIISPESSAGNVQPLKKEQRDELRDYWDENFGGQNRGRPFIHNLPIKVQFPAYNPQQMILDKVRAIPEQRIAGAFGLPMSVLQLGSGVVNSNSRANKSDDRKQAYESCIIPTSKALASELTRALLSEFGDITSSRVWFDTSDVSCLEGDENELAKILVLASGGPYMTPNEARKRAGLKPIEGGEKLRDAKAAAAEQKPEEAGDVTSEDENDVQNDTAKTEQI
;
A
#
# COMPACT_ATOMS: atom_id res chain seq x y z
N MET A 1 -14.15 -13.49 17.51
CA MET A 1 -15.33 -14.39 17.47
C MET A 1 -16.11 -14.31 16.16
N LEU A 2 -16.32 -13.14 15.54
CA LEU A 2 -17.12 -12.99 14.32
C LEU A 2 -16.69 -13.91 13.14
N VAL A 3 -15.38 -14.00 12.86
CA VAL A 3 -14.87 -14.85 11.75
C VAL A 3 -15.08 -16.33 12.03
N ALA A 4 -14.86 -16.77 13.28
CA ALA A 4 -15.04 -18.16 13.67
C ALA A 4 -16.51 -18.59 13.58
N SER A 5 -17.46 -17.73 14.00
CA SER A 5 -18.89 -18.04 13.87
C SER A 5 -19.35 -18.01 12.41
N LEU A 6 -18.84 -17.06 11.61
CA LEU A 6 -19.11 -16.96 10.17
C LEU A 6 -18.60 -18.20 9.42
N MET A 7 -17.43 -18.74 9.76
CA MET A 7 -16.92 -19.98 9.17
C MET A 7 -17.65 -21.23 9.67
N SER A 8 -18.14 -21.23 10.92
CA SER A 8 -18.88 -22.39 11.46
C SER A 8 -20.27 -22.54 10.85
N ASN A 9 -20.97 -21.42 10.59
CA ASN A 9 -22.38 -21.41 10.23
C ASN A 9 -22.66 -20.79 8.85
N GLY A 10 -21.67 -20.22 8.18
CA GLY A 10 -21.76 -19.70 6.81
C GLY A 10 -22.77 -18.56 6.59
N GLY A 11 -23.49 -18.10 7.61
CA GLY A 11 -24.58 -17.12 7.50
C GLY A 11 -25.78 -17.61 6.66
N MET A 12 -25.83 -18.89 6.27
CA MET A 12 -26.84 -19.47 5.39
C MET A 12 -27.18 -20.92 5.83
N PRO A 13 -28.39 -21.41 5.53
CA PRO A 13 -28.72 -22.83 5.74
C PRO A 13 -27.71 -23.72 5.02
N GLY A 14 -27.06 -24.64 5.74
CA GLY A 14 -26.03 -25.52 5.16
C GLY A 14 -26.58 -26.52 4.13
N VAL A 15 -27.87 -26.84 4.21
CA VAL A 15 -28.57 -27.71 3.27
C VAL A 15 -30.01 -27.23 3.11
N ILE A 16 -30.49 -27.24 1.87
CA ILE A 16 -31.91 -27.01 1.55
C ILE A 16 -32.50 -28.32 1.05
N ILE A 17 -33.52 -28.79 1.76
CA ILE A 17 -34.25 -30.01 1.45
C ILE A 17 -35.63 -29.60 0.93
N SER A 18 -35.84 -29.72 -0.37
CA SER A 18 -37.11 -29.37 -1.02
C SER A 18 -37.82 -30.64 -1.49
N PRO A 19 -39.09 -30.88 -1.12
CA PRO A 19 -39.86 -31.99 -1.69
C PRO A 19 -40.09 -31.72 -3.18
N GLU A 20 -39.72 -32.67 -4.03
CA GLU A 20 -39.92 -32.58 -5.47
C GLU A 20 -41.02 -33.56 -5.87
N SER A 21 -42.16 -33.08 -6.36
CA SER A 21 -43.23 -33.98 -6.83
C SER A 21 -43.05 -34.26 -8.31
N SER A 22 -42.96 -35.54 -8.69
CA SER A 22 -42.91 -35.99 -10.09
C SER A 22 -44.18 -35.65 -10.90
N ALA A 23 -45.20 -35.02 -10.29
CA ALA A 23 -46.50 -34.76 -10.91
C ALA A 23 -47.16 -33.44 -10.49
N GLY A 24 -46.38 -32.35 -10.37
CA GLY A 24 -46.92 -30.97 -10.31
C GLY A 24 -47.73 -30.59 -9.06
N ASN A 25 -48.04 -31.52 -8.17
CA ASN A 25 -48.64 -31.27 -6.86
C ASN A 25 -47.59 -31.42 -5.78
N VAL A 26 -47.05 -30.28 -5.31
CA VAL A 26 -46.20 -30.22 -4.11
C VAL A 26 -47.09 -30.52 -2.91
N GLN A 27 -47.17 -31.79 -2.49
CA GLN A 27 -47.79 -32.11 -1.21
C GLN A 27 -46.85 -31.61 -0.10
N PRO A 28 -47.30 -30.71 0.78
CA PRO A 28 -46.51 -30.32 1.93
C PRO A 28 -46.31 -31.56 2.81
N LEU A 29 -45.06 -31.85 3.17
CA LEU A 29 -44.76 -32.90 4.14
C LEU A 29 -45.57 -32.64 5.41
N LYS A 30 -46.23 -33.70 5.94
CA LYS A 30 -46.90 -33.62 7.24
C LYS A 30 -45.87 -33.27 8.32
N LYS A 31 -46.30 -32.58 9.38
CA LYS A 31 -45.41 -32.10 10.44
C LYS A 31 -44.54 -33.24 11.01
N GLU A 32 -45.15 -34.40 11.25
CA GLU A 32 -44.49 -35.62 11.73
C GLU A 32 -43.38 -36.10 10.79
N GLN A 33 -43.64 -36.15 9.48
CA GLN A 33 -42.65 -36.57 8.48
C GLN A 33 -41.47 -35.60 8.36
N ARG A 34 -41.69 -34.30 8.63
CA ARG A 34 -40.59 -33.32 8.67
C ARG A 34 -39.72 -33.47 9.90
N ASP A 35 -40.35 -33.77 11.04
CA ASP A 35 -39.64 -33.94 12.30
C ASP A 35 -38.82 -35.25 12.25
N GLU A 36 -39.38 -36.35 11.73
CA GLU A 36 -38.65 -37.59 11.46
C GLU A 36 -37.47 -37.41 10.48
N LEU A 37 -37.68 -36.66 9.40
CA LEU A 37 -36.63 -36.38 8.42
C LEU A 37 -35.51 -35.51 9.02
N ARG A 38 -35.87 -34.58 9.90
CA ARG A 38 -34.92 -33.72 10.61
C ARG A 38 -34.08 -34.54 11.59
N ASP A 39 -34.71 -35.40 12.38
CA ASP A 39 -34.02 -36.24 13.36
C ASP A 39 -33.07 -37.22 12.63
N TYR A 40 -33.55 -37.85 11.55
CA TYR A 40 -32.71 -38.70 10.69
C TYR A 40 -31.54 -37.93 10.07
N TRP A 41 -31.75 -36.66 9.70
CA TRP A 41 -30.72 -35.80 9.14
C TRP A 41 -29.64 -35.44 10.18
N ASP A 42 -30.05 -35.03 11.37
CA ASP A 42 -29.14 -34.60 12.44
C ASP A 42 -28.30 -35.78 12.95
N GLU A 43 -28.86 -36.99 13.04
CA GLU A 43 -28.13 -38.21 13.44
C GLU A 43 -27.13 -38.69 12.38
N ASN A 44 -27.52 -38.67 11.10
CA ASN A 44 -26.73 -39.29 10.03
C ASN A 44 -25.78 -38.34 9.29
N PHE A 45 -26.00 -37.03 9.38
CA PHE A 45 -25.22 -36.04 8.64
C PHE A 45 -24.55 -34.99 9.54
N GLY A 46 -24.76 -35.08 10.87
CA GLY A 46 -24.08 -34.27 11.88
C GLY A 46 -22.64 -34.71 12.16
N GLY A 47 -21.77 -33.74 12.48
CA GLY A 47 -20.44 -33.99 13.06
C GLY A 47 -19.51 -34.87 12.21
N GLN A 48 -19.16 -36.05 12.73
CA GLN A 48 -18.25 -37.01 12.09
C GLN A 48 -18.88 -37.81 10.94
N ASN A 49 -20.21 -37.79 10.80
CA ASN A 49 -20.93 -38.56 9.78
C ASN A 49 -21.11 -37.80 8.45
N ARG A 50 -20.41 -36.68 8.26
CA ARG A 50 -20.45 -35.88 7.03
C ARG A 50 -19.93 -36.70 5.84
N GLY A 51 -20.73 -36.79 4.77
CA GLY A 51 -20.38 -37.49 3.52
C GLY A 51 -21.03 -38.86 3.33
N ARG A 52 -21.89 -39.30 4.26
CA ARG A 52 -22.71 -40.50 4.04
C ARG A 52 -23.70 -40.29 2.87
N PRO A 53 -24.03 -41.32 2.08
CA PRO A 53 -25.04 -41.21 1.05
C PRO A 53 -26.43 -41.04 1.67
N PHE A 54 -27.18 -40.03 1.21
CA PHE A 54 -28.58 -39.83 1.59
C PHE A 54 -29.49 -40.68 0.70
N ILE A 55 -30.15 -41.67 1.30
CA ILE A 55 -31.11 -42.53 0.62
C ILE A 55 -32.45 -42.32 1.30
N HIS A 56 -33.43 -41.84 0.54
CA HIS A 56 -34.77 -41.61 1.04
C HIS A 56 -35.79 -42.06 0.00
N ASN A 57 -36.94 -42.53 0.48
CA ASN A 57 -38.01 -43.10 -0.35
C ASN A 57 -38.92 -42.04 -0.99
N LEU A 58 -38.95 -40.83 -0.44
CA LEU A 58 -39.65 -39.70 -1.05
C LEU A 58 -38.76 -38.96 -2.06
N PRO A 59 -39.32 -38.47 -3.18
CA PRO A 59 -38.60 -37.63 -4.13
C PRO A 59 -38.28 -36.28 -3.47
N ILE A 60 -37.02 -36.13 -3.07
CA ILE A 60 -36.51 -34.96 -2.36
C ILE A 60 -35.26 -34.46 -3.08
N LYS A 61 -35.21 -33.16 -3.34
CA LYS A 61 -34.04 -32.49 -3.89
C LYS A 61 -33.23 -31.87 -2.76
N VAL A 62 -32.03 -32.40 -2.56
CA VAL A 62 -31.05 -31.86 -1.61
C VAL A 62 -30.11 -30.94 -2.38
N GLN A 63 -30.10 -29.65 -2.03
CA GLN A 63 -29.17 -28.67 -2.59
C GLN A 63 -28.21 -28.22 -1.50
N PHE A 64 -26.91 -28.33 -1.80
CA PHE A 64 -25.86 -27.69 -1.03
C PHE A 64 -25.57 -26.34 -1.69
N PRO A 65 -25.86 -25.21 -1.03
CA PRO A 65 -25.43 -23.90 -1.53
C PRO A 65 -23.90 -23.91 -1.68
N ALA A 66 -23.41 -23.79 -2.92
CA ALA A 66 -21.98 -23.79 -3.17
C ALA A 66 -21.38 -22.47 -2.68
N TYR A 67 -20.49 -22.55 -1.69
CA TYR A 67 -19.73 -21.41 -1.21
C TYR A 67 -18.61 -21.10 -2.21
N ASN A 68 -18.58 -19.89 -2.78
CA ASN A 68 -17.37 -19.38 -3.41
C ASN A 68 -16.59 -18.56 -2.37
N PRO A 69 -15.46 -19.06 -1.82
CA PRO A 69 -14.73 -18.38 -0.75
C PRO A 69 -14.23 -16.98 -1.15
N GLN A 70 -14.02 -16.70 -2.45
CA GLN A 70 -13.69 -15.35 -2.92
C GLN A 70 -14.81 -14.33 -2.66
N GLN A 71 -16.09 -14.74 -2.65
CA GLN A 71 -17.22 -13.82 -2.44
C GLN A 71 -17.41 -13.43 -0.98
N MET A 72 -16.79 -14.15 -0.04
CA MET A 72 -16.99 -13.95 1.40
C MET A 72 -16.14 -12.81 1.99
N ILE A 73 -15.28 -12.17 1.17
CA ILE A 73 -14.45 -11.00 1.51
C ILE A 73 -13.76 -11.15 2.88
N LEU A 74 -13.23 -12.35 3.17
CA LEU A 74 -12.58 -12.65 4.45
C LEU A 74 -11.30 -11.82 4.64
N ASP A 75 -10.69 -11.37 3.54
CA ASP A 75 -9.50 -10.52 3.54
C ASP A 75 -9.75 -9.17 4.21
N LYS A 76 -10.91 -8.54 3.95
CA LYS A 76 -11.23 -7.24 4.57
C LYS A 76 -11.51 -7.35 6.06
N VAL A 77 -11.99 -8.51 6.53
CA VAL A 77 -12.27 -8.71 7.95
C VAL A 77 -11.00 -8.67 8.79
N ARG A 78 -9.84 -9.08 8.23
CA ARG A 78 -8.54 -8.94 8.89
C ARG A 78 -7.92 -7.55 8.69
N ALA A 79 -8.10 -6.95 7.52
CA ALA A 79 -7.54 -5.65 7.20
C ALA A 79 -8.10 -4.49 8.05
N ILE A 80 -9.41 -4.50 8.37
CA ILE A 80 -10.04 -3.38 9.10
C ILE A 80 -9.48 -3.22 10.53
N PRO A 81 -9.33 -4.28 11.35
CA PRO A 81 -8.67 -4.18 12.64
C PRO A 81 -7.22 -3.70 12.55
N GLU A 82 -6.44 -4.21 11.59
CA GLU A 82 -5.06 -3.78 11.36
C GLU A 82 -4.99 -2.26 11.09
N GLN A 83 -5.87 -1.76 10.21
CA GLN A 83 -5.99 -0.33 9.91
C GLN A 83 -6.34 0.50 11.13
N ARG A 84 -7.27 0.04 11.96
CA ARG A 84 -7.68 0.76 13.17
C ARG A 84 -6.58 0.83 14.21
N ILE A 85 -5.84 -0.26 14.40
CA ILE A 85 -4.71 -0.31 15.34
C ILE A 85 -3.60 0.63 14.86
N ALA A 86 -3.19 0.52 13.59
CA ALA A 86 -2.17 1.39 13.02
C ALA A 86 -2.57 2.87 13.06
N GLY A 87 -3.83 3.17 12.74
CA GLY A 87 -4.41 4.51 12.82
C GLY A 87 -4.42 5.08 14.24
N ALA A 88 -4.62 4.26 15.27
CA ALA A 88 -4.57 4.71 16.66
C ALA A 88 -3.17 5.17 17.09
N PHE A 89 -2.12 4.54 16.55
CA PHE A 89 -0.73 4.96 16.76
C PHE A 89 -0.28 6.09 15.83
N GLY A 90 -1.12 6.48 14.86
CA GLY A 90 -0.76 7.45 13.83
C GLY A 90 0.28 6.94 12.83
N LEU A 91 0.50 5.62 12.75
CA LEU A 91 1.53 5.02 11.90
C LEU A 91 0.93 4.52 10.58
N PRO A 92 1.56 4.81 9.44
CA PRO A 92 1.20 4.20 8.16
C PRO A 92 1.44 2.69 8.18
N MET A 93 0.45 1.93 7.71
CA MET A 93 0.55 0.45 7.65
C MET A 93 1.66 -0.06 6.74
N SER A 94 2.02 0.73 5.72
CA SER A 94 3.12 0.49 4.79
C SER A 94 4.46 0.34 5.52
N VAL A 95 4.70 1.17 6.54
CA VAL A 95 5.92 1.13 7.37
C VAL A 95 5.91 -0.08 8.30
N LEU A 96 4.74 -0.42 8.86
CA LEU A 96 4.54 -1.57 9.75
C LEU A 96 4.49 -2.92 9.02
N GLN A 97 4.52 -2.92 7.68
CA GLN A 97 4.44 -4.13 6.84
C GLN A 97 3.22 -5.01 7.15
N LEU A 98 2.11 -4.39 7.56
CA LEU A 98 0.84 -5.10 7.76
C LEU A 98 0.27 -5.54 6.41
N GLY A 99 -0.46 -6.65 6.37
CA GLY A 99 -0.87 -7.31 5.12
C GLY A 99 -1.65 -6.39 4.17
N SER A 100 -2.44 -5.48 4.71
CA SER A 100 -3.15 -4.46 3.93
C SER A 100 -2.28 -3.26 3.49
N GLY A 101 -1.18 -2.99 4.19
CA GLY A 101 -0.19 -1.97 3.83
C GLY A 101 0.72 -2.41 2.69
N VAL A 102 1.14 -3.69 2.68
CA VAL A 102 2.02 -4.24 1.64
C VAL A 102 1.35 -4.28 0.28
N VAL A 103 0.07 -4.68 0.21
CA VAL A 103 -0.68 -4.77 -1.06
C VAL A 103 -0.89 -3.40 -1.71
N ASN A 104 -1.00 -2.34 -0.91
CA ASN A 104 -1.25 -0.98 -1.38
C ASN A 104 0.03 -0.16 -1.58
N SER A 105 1.18 -0.61 -1.06
CA SER A 105 2.47 0.09 -1.06
C SER A 105 3.45 -0.51 -2.09
N ASN A 106 3.06 -0.51 -3.36
CA ASN A 106 3.86 -1.15 -4.42
C ASN A 106 4.99 -0.26 -4.98
N SER A 107 5.02 1.05 -4.70
CA SER A 107 6.02 1.98 -5.20
C SER A 107 7.06 2.37 -4.15
N ARG A 108 8.34 2.51 -4.56
CA ARG A 108 9.43 2.99 -3.69
C ARG A 108 9.23 4.43 -3.23
N ALA A 109 8.69 5.30 -4.10
CA ALA A 109 8.40 6.70 -3.76
C ALA A 109 7.36 6.81 -2.63
N ASN A 110 6.32 5.98 -2.68
CA ASN A 110 5.31 5.96 -1.61
C ASN A 110 5.93 5.51 -0.27
N LYS A 111 6.92 4.62 -0.29
CA LYS A 111 7.59 4.14 0.93
C LYS A 111 8.47 5.19 1.61
N SER A 112 9.09 6.11 0.86
CA SER A 112 9.84 7.21 1.48
C SER A 112 8.88 8.20 2.15
N ASP A 113 7.77 8.51 1.49
CA ASP A 113 6.76 9.44 2.00
C ASP A 113 6.05 8.88 3.23
N ASP A 114 5.68 7.60 3.19
CA ASP A 114 5.09 6.89 4.34
C ASP A 114 6.05 6.88 5.54
N ARG A 115 7.36 6.70 5.30
CA ARG A 115 8.36 6.78 6.38
C ARG A 115 8.43 8.19 6.95
N LYS A 116 8.45 9.23 6.13
CA LYS A 116 8.44 10.61 6.60
C LYS A 116 7.18 10.90 7.43
N GLN A 117 6.01 10.48 6.93
CA GLN A 117 4.74 10.62 7.64
C GLN A 117 4.79 9.96 9.02
N ALA A 118 5.35 8.74 9.14
CA ALA A 118 5.49 8.04 10.41
C ALA A 118 6.35 8.81 11.43
N TYR A 119 7.41 9.48 10.96
CA TYR A 119 8.26 10.30 11.82
C TYR A 119 7.53 11.56 12.30
N GLU A 120 6.82 12.24 11.41
CA GLU A 120 6.08 13.46 11.72
C GLU A 120 4.87 13.21 12.64
N SER A 121 4.13 12.11 12.40
CA SER A 121 2.88 11.83 13.11
C SER A 121 3.07 11.18 14.48
N CYS A 122 4.09 10.35 14.66
CA CYS A 122 4.23 9.49 15.83
C CYS A 122 5.58 9.65 16.53
N ILE A 123 6.68 9.45 15.80
CA ILE A 123 8.02 9.31 16.42
C ILE A 123 8.49 10.63 17.02
N ILE A 124 8.49 11.74 16.27
CA ILE A 124 8.94 13.04 16.76
C ILE A 124 8.08 13.53 17.94
N PRO A 125 6.74 13.49 17.88
CA PRO A 125 5.89 13.87 19.01
C PRO A 125 6.15 13.02 20.27
N THR A 126 6.28 11.70 20.10
CA THR A 126 6.52 10.78 21.22
C THR A 126 7.89 11.01 21.85
N SER A 127 8.93 11.17 21.02
CA SER A 127 10.28 11.50 21.49
C SER A 127 10.31 12.84 22.22
N LYS A 128 9.59 13.86 21.74
CA LYS A 128 9.47 15.15 22.44
C LYS A 128 8.77 15.01 23.79
N ALA A 129 7.68 14.25 23.86
CA ALA A 129 6.98 13.98 25.11
C ALA A 129 7.89 13.26 26.10
N LEU A 130 8.60 12.22 25.66
CA LEU A 130 9.57 11.49 26.46
C LEU A 130 10.72 12.40 26.94
N ALA A 131 11.28 13.24 26.06
CA ALA A 131 12.35 14.16 26.42
C ALA A 131 11.90 15.20 27.45
N SER A 132 10.65 15.67 27.36
CA SER A 132 10.05 16.57 28.35
C SER A 132 9.91 15.90 29.71
N GLU A 133 9.43 14.65 29.74
CA GLU A 133 9.33 13.87 30.99
C GLU A 133 10.70 13.60 31.59
N LEU A 134 11.69 13.20 30.78
CA LEU A 134 13.07 13.01 31.24
C LEU A 134 13.69 14.30 31.79
N THR A 135 13.44 15.43 31.11
CA THR A 135 13.88 16.75 31.57
C THR A 135 13.24 17.12 32.91
N ARG A 136 11.95 16.83 33.11
CA ARG A 136 11.29 17.13 34.39
C ARG A 136 11.73 16.20 35.52
N ALA A 137 11.92 14.92 35.23
CA ALA A 137 12.12 13.88 36.24
C ALA A 137 13.59 13.72 36.67
N LEU A 138 14.52 13.71 35.73
CA LEU A 138 15.93 13.41 35.99
C LEU A 138 16.78 14.66 36.14
N LEU A 139 16.43 15.75 35.45
CA LEU A 139 17.35 16.88 35.32
C LEU A 139 17.57 17.64 36.64
N SER A 140 16.61 17.56 37.57
CA SER A 140 16.77 18.08 38.95
C SER A 140 17.90 17.40 39.73
N GLU A 141 18.29 16.18 39.36
CA GLU A 141 19.36 15.42 40.02
C GLU A 141 20.74 15.70 39.40
N PHE A 142 20.80 16.15 38.13
CA PHE A 142 22.05 16.36 37.39
C PHE A 142 22.42 17.83 37.17
N GLY A 143 21.53 18.80 37.44
CA GLY A 143 21.84 20.22 37.26
C GLY A 143 20.63 21.16 37.40
N ASP A 144 20.77 22.36 36.84
CA ASP A 144 19.71 23.37 36.84
C ASP A 144 18.76 23.19 35.64
N ILE A 145 17.47 23.01 35.95
CA ILE A 145 16.36 22.86 34.99
C ILE A 145 16.21 24.09 34.09
N THR A 146 16.66 25.27 34.53
CA THR A 146 16.52 26.50 33.73
C THR A 146 17.58 26.64 32.65
N SER A 147 18.75 26.00 32.80
CA SER A 147 19.87 26.12 31.85
C SER A 147 20.03 24.93 30.91
N SER A 148 19.36 23.81 31.16
CA SER A 148 19.59 22.57 30.44
C SER A 148 18.29 21.84 30.15
N ARG A 149 18.25 21.13 29.01
CA ARG A 149 17.09 20.34 28.58
C ARG A 149 17.58 19.11 27.84
N VAL A 150 16.81 18.03 27.92
CA VAL A 150 17.03 16.83 27.12
C VAL A 150 16.25 16.99 25.81
N TRP A 151 16.88 16.63 24.69
CA TRP A 151 16.19 16.44 23.42
C TRP A 151 16.77 15.23 22.69
N PHE A 152 15.98 14.67 21.77
CA PHE A 152 16.46 13.66 20.83
C PHE A 152 16.94 14.37 19.56
N ASP A 153 18.16 14.08 19.15
CA ASP A 153 18.71 14.58 17.89
C ASP A 153 18.05 13.83 16.72
N THR A 154 17.54 14.59 15.75
CA THR A 154 16.90 14.07 14.53
C THR A 154 17.60 14.56 13.26
N SER A 155 18.79 15.18 13.37
CA SER A 155 19.51 15.74 12.24
C SER A 155 20.03 14.68 11.26
N ASP A 156 20.35 13.47 11.74
CA ASP A 156 20.88 12.35 10.91
C ASP A 156 19.77 11.42 10.39
N VAL A 157 18.51 11.88 10.38
CA VAL A 157 17.38 11.06 9.95
C VAL A 157 17.13 11.28 8.47
N SER A 158 17.64 10.36 7.64
CA SER A 158 17.54 10.39 6.18
C SER A 158 16.12 10.57 5.60
N CYS A 159 15.04 10.22 6.32
CA CYS A 159 13.67 10.46 5.83
C CYS A 159 13.10 11.85 6.15
N LEU A 160 13.77 12.63 7.02
CA LEU A 160 13.42 14.02 7.31
C LEU A 160 14.26 15.00 6.50
N GLU A 161 15.41 14.54 5.99
CA GLU A 161 16.18 15.28 4.99
C GLU A 161 15.28 15.50 3.77
N GLY A 162 15.10 16.78 3.40
CA GLY A 162 14.47 17.10 2.13
C GLY A 162 15.30 16.51 0.99
N ASP A 163 14.67 16.15 -0.11
CA ASP A 163 15.41 15.66 -1.29
C ASP A 163 16.36 16.77 -1.74
N GLU A 164 17.66 16.56 -1.57
CA GLU A 164 18.70 17.52 -1.96
C GLU A 164 18.57 17.89 -3.44
N ASN A 165 18.05 16.97 -4.26
CA ASN A 165 17.77 17.23 -5.68
C ASN A 165 16.61 18.20 -5.88
N GLU A 166 15.56 18.13 -5.05
CA GLU A 166 14.47 19.11 -5.10
C GLU A 166 14.94 20.48 -4.62
N LEU A 167 15.72 20.53 -3.55
CA LEU A 167 16.34 21.77 -3.09
C LEU A 167 17.26 22.38 -4.16
N ALA A 168 18.08 21.56 -4.82
CA ALA A 168 18.93 22.01 -5.92
C ALA A 168 18.10 22.55 -7.09
N LYS A 169 17.00 21.87 -7.49
CA LYS A 169 16.08 22.35 -8.54
C LYS A 169 15.45 23.68 -8.17
N ILE A 170 14.98 23.82 -6.92
CA ILE A 170 14.39 25.08 -6.42
C ILE A 170 15.42 26.19 -6.44
N LEU A 171 16.64 25.94 -5.99
CA LEU A 171 17.72 26.93 -5.97
C LEU A 171 18.15 27.35 -7.38
N VAL A 172 18.23 26.39 -8.32
CA VAL A 172 18.52 26.68 -9.73
C VAL A 172 17.40 27.54 -10.33
N LEU A 173 16.14 27.18 -10.13
CA LEU A 173 14.99 27.96 -10.61
C LEU A 173 14.95 29.37 -9.98
N ALA A 174 15.18 29.47 -8.68
CA ALA A 174 15.21 30.73 -7.94
C ALA A 174 16.34 31.64 -8.41
N SER A 175 17.52 31.08 -8.71
CA SER A 175 18.70 31.81 -9.20
C SER A 175 18.64 32.19 -10.69
N GLY A 176 17.79 31.51 -11.47
CA GLY A 176 17.59 31.77 -12.89
C GLY A 176 16.62 32.91 -13.19
N GLY A 177 15.76 33.28 -12.24
CA GLY A 177 14.82 34.39 -12.36
C GLY A 177 15.24 35.65 -11.60
N PRO A 178 14.42 36.73 -11.64
CA PRO A 178 14.71 37.98 -10.94
C PRO A 178 14.47 37.90 -9.41
N TYR A 179 14.45 36.70 -8.83
CA TYR A 179 14.09 36.45 -7.44
C TYR A 179 15.29 36.28 -6.51
N MET A 180 16.32 35.56 -6.93
CA MET A 180 17.48 35.23 -6.10
C MET A 180 18.76 35.33 -6.90
N THR A 181 19.85 35.82 -6.30
CA THR A 181 21.16 35.82 -6.97
C THR A 181 21.83 34.44 -6.88
N PRO A 182 22.70 34.07 -7.85
CA PRO A 182 23.49 32.84 -7.77
C PRO A 182 24.32 32.71 -6.47
N ASN A 183 24.86 33.81 -5.94
CA ASN A 183 25.63 33.79 -4.70
C ASN A 183 24.77 33.60 -3.44
N GLU A 184 23.56 34.14 -3.41
CA GLU A 184 22.61 33.85 -2.32
C GLU A 184 22.18 32.37 -2.35
N ALA A 185 21.94 31.81 -3.55
CA ALA A 185 21.60 30.40 -3.70
C ALA A 185 22.75 29.49 -3.23
N ARG A 186 24.01 29.81 -3.59
CA ARG A 186 25.21 29.09 -3.10
C ARG A 186 25.39 29.21 -1.60
N LYS A 187 25.15 30.38 -1.01
CA LYS A 187 25.19 30.56 0.45
C LYS A 187 24.16 29.67 1.16
N ARG A 188 22.97 29.52 0.59
CA ARG A 188 21.91 28.66 1.12
C ARG A 188 22.22 27.16 0.99
N ALA A 189 23.00 26.78 -0.03
CA ALA A 189 23.53 25.43 -0.20
C ALA A 189 24.87 25.19 0.53
N GLY A 190 25.38 26.15 1.32
CA GLY A 190 26.66 26.02 2.04
C GLY A 190 27.91 26.08 1.14
N LEU A 191 27.78 26.50 -0.11
CA LEU A 191 28.88 26.61 -1.08
C LEU A 191 29.54 27.98 -1.03
N LYS A 192 30.85 28.03 -1.33
CA LYS A 192 31.60 29.31 -1.42
C LYS A 192 31.05 30.20 -2.55
N PRO A 193 31.01 31.54 -2.36
CA PRO A 193 30.62 32.50 -3.40
C PRO A 193 31.55 32.45 -4.62
N ILE A 194 31.03 32.86 -5.78
CA ILE A 194 31.80 33.03 -7.01
C ILE A 194 31.80 34.49 -7.47
N GLU A 195 32.87 34.90 -8.16
CA GLU A 195 32.92 36.23 -8.77
C GLU A 195 31.85 36.37 -9.86
N GLY A 196 31.13 37.49 -9.85
CA GLY A 196 30.03 37.78 -10.79
C GLY A 196 28.67 37.20 -10.42
N GLY A 197 28.55 36.43 -9.34
CA GLY A 197 27.31 35.80 -8.89
C GLY A 197 26.34 36.70 -8.10
N GLU A 198 26.62 38.00 -7.96
CA GLU A 198 25.76 38.96 -7.24
C GLU A 198 24.76 39.70 -8.14
N LYS A 199 24.85 39.51 -9.45
CA LYS A 199 23.90 40.12 -10.39
C LYS A 199 22.67 39.23 -10.55
N LEU A 200 21.49 39.82 -10.40
CA LEU A 200 20.23 39.18 -10.75
C LEU A 200 20.20 38.94 -12.27
N ARG A 201 19.75 37.76 -12.69
CA ARG A 201 19.54 37.46 -14.10
C ARG A 201 18.20 38.01 -14.53
N ASP A 202 18.18 38.85 -15.57
CA ASP A 202 16.94 39.36 -16.13
C ASP A 202 16.18 38.22 -16.82
N ALA A 203 14.85 38.19 -16.66
CA ALA A 203 13.96 37.19 -17.24
C ALA A 203 14.08 37.06 -18.78
N LYS A 204 14.66 38.08 -19.45
CA LYS A 204 14.85 38.11 -20.90
C LYS A 204 16.12 37.39 -21.38
N ALA A 205 17.10 37.16 -20.50
CA ALA A 205 18.34 36.44 -20.85
C ALA A 205 18.15 34.91 -20.85
N ALA A 206 17.27 34.38 -19.99
CA ALA A 206 16.98 32.94 -19.90
C ALA A 206 16.28 32.37 -21.15
N ALA A 207 15.55 33.21 -21.90
CA ALA A 207 14.88 32.80 -23.14
C ALA A 207 15.82 32.79 -24.38
N ALA A 208 17.03 33.36 -24.27
CA ALA A 208 17.95 33.49 -25.40
C ALA A 208 18.90 32.29 -25.57
N GLU A 209 19.05 31.43 -24.56
CA GLU A 209 19.95 30.27 -24.58
C GLU A 209 19.29 28.94 -24.98
N GLN A 210 17.99 28.92 -25.30
CA GLN A 210 17.31 27.76 -25.88
C GLN A 210 16.97 27.99 -27.35
N LYS A 211 18.00 27.96 -28.21
CA LYS A 211 17.84 27.67 -29.64
C LYS A 211 18.56 26.33 -29.91
N PRO A 212 17.91 25.31 -30.50
CA PRO A 212 18.58 24.06 -30.80
C PRO A 212 19.60 24.31 -31.92
N GLU A 213 20.87 23.99 -31.66
CA GLU A 213 21.87 23.86 -32.72
C GLU A 213 21.48 22.73 -33.67
N GLU A 214 21.54 23.02 -34.97
CA GLU A 214 21.25 22.13 -36.08
C GLU A 214 22.13 20.87 -36.04
N ALA A 215 21.50 19.74 -36.38
CA ALA A 215 22.17 18.48 -36.65
C ALA A 215 23.22 18.65 -37.76
N GLY A 216 24.49 18.45 -37.40
CA GLY A 216 25.58 18.30 -38.36
C GLY A 216 25.46 16.97 -39.10
N ASP A 217 25.27 17.08 -40.41
CA ASP A 217 25.46 16.02 -41.39
C ASP A 217 26.92 15.52 -41.34
N VAL A 218 27.11 14.23 -41.05
CA VAL A 218 28.34 13.51 -41.31
C VAL A 218 27.95 12.18 -41.95
N THR A 219 27.81 12.20 -43.27
CA THR A 219 27.90 11.02 -44.10
C THR A 219 29.39 10.67 -44.27
N SER A 220 29.84 9.64 -43.55
CA SER A 220 31.07 8.93 -43.88
C SER A 220 30.67 7.61 -44.55
N GLU A 221 30.74 7.62 -45.87
CA GLU A 221 30.87 6.40 -46.67
C GLU A 221 32.28 5.86 -46.46
N ASP A 222 32.41 4.63 -45.98
CA ASP A 222 33.56 3.77 -46.25
C ASP A 222 33.11 2.30 -46.18
N GLU A 223 33.67 1.56 -47.13
CA GLU A 223 33.27 0.25 -47.65
C GLU A 223 33.45 -0.90 -46.66
N ASN A 224 32.70 -2.01 -46.87
CA ASN A 224 33.28 -3.34 -47.02
C ASN A 224 32.26 -4.40 -47.48
N ASP A 225 32.50 -4.79 -48.72
CA ASP A 225 32.21 -5.98 -49.51
C ASP A 225 31.90 -7.35 -48.82
N VAL A 226 30.97 -8.04 -49.50
CA VAL A 226 31.07 -9.43 -50.03
C VAL A 226 30.64 -10.65 -49.18
N GLN A 227 29.90 -11.53 -49.89
CA GLN A 227 29.62 -12.98 -49.69
C GLN A 227 28.47 -13.42 -48.76
N ASN A 228 27.33 -13.80 -49.35
CA ASN A 228 27.02 -15.19 -49.75
C ASN A 228 25.51 -15.27 -50.04
N ASP A 229 25.10 -15.39 -51.30
CA ASP A 229 24.87 -16.66 -52.00
C ASP A 229 23.75 -17.53 -51.39
N THR A 230 22.70 -17.69 -52.19
CA THR A 230 21.77 -18.83 -52.23
C THR A 230 21.04 -19.23 -50.96
N ALA A 231 19.72 -19.05 -50.95
CA ALA A 231 18.76 -20.17 -51.07
C ALA A 231 17.35 -19.71 -50.69
N LYS A 232 16.37 -20.09 -51.55
CA LYS A 232 15.08 -20.71 -51.18
C LYS A 232 14.20 -19.94 -50.19
N THR A 233 12.91 -19.70 -50.36
CA THR A 233 11.85 -20.32 -51.16
C THR A 233 10.57 -19.59 -50.73
N GLU A 234 9.66 -19.38 -51.66
CA GLU A 234 8.17 -19.34 -51.56
C GLU A 234 7.51 -18.92 -50.23
N GLN A 235 6.66 -17.89 -50.29
CA GLN A 235 5.20 -18.00 -50.11
C GLN A 235 4.73 -18.75 -48.85
N ILE A 236 4.09 -18.02 -47.93
CA ILE A 236 2.65 -18.06 -47.58
C ILE A 236 2.37 -16.87 -46.65
#